data_AF-A0A1C5QP41-F1
#
_entry.id   AF-A0A1C5QP41-F1
#
_cell.length_a   1.000
_cell.length_b   1.000
_cell.length_c   1.000
_cell.angle_alpha   90.00
_cell.angle_beta   90.00
_cell.angle_gamma   90.00
#
_symmetry.space_group_name_H-M   'P 1'
#
loop_
_entity.id
_entity.type
_entity.pdbx_description
1 polymer ?
#
loop_
_entity_poly.entity_id
_entity_poly.type
_entity_poly.pdbx_seq_one_letter_code
_entity_poly.pdbx_strand_id
1 'polypeptide(L)'
;MEKIQWKPLLLSILISLGTGTLAGLLTSGSMEKYQTLYHPPLAPPGWVFPVVWTILYFLMGVAAYRVYVSGNDDTKQALLIYGAQLLVNALWPLLFFKLDAYFFSFIWLLLLFDLVLLTARCFSMIDQIAGKLLIPYLIWLVFAGYLNLAYLIHNLFN
;
A
#
# COMPACT_ATOMS: atom_id res chain seq x y z
N MET A 1 27.56 -16.04 -7.75
CA MET A 1 26.93 -14.73 -7.44
C MET A 1 26.04 -14.39 -8.61
N GLU A 2 24.73 -14.62 -8.50
CA GLU A 2 23.78 -14.17 -9.53
C GLU A 2 23.92 -12.66 -9.70
N LYS A 3 24.17 -12.20 -10.92
CA LYS A 3 24.32 -10.78 -11.22
C LYS A 3 22.97 -10.11 -10.98
N ILE A 4 22.95 -9.10 -10.11
CA ILE A 4 21.76 -8.27 -9.89
C ILE A 4 21.31 -7.70 -11.24
N GLN A 5 20.06 -7.97 -11.60
CA GLN A 5 19.47 -7.45 -12.82
C GLN A 5 18.91 -6.05 -12.54
N TRP A 6 19.77 -5.04 -12.71
CA TRP A 6 19.44 -3.65 -12.37
C TRP A 6 18.24 -3.08 -13.13
N LYS A 7 18.01 -3.49 -14.38
CA LYS A 7 16.89 -3.01 -15.20
C LYS A 7 15.51 -3.38 -14.60
N PRO A 8 15.19 -4.67 -14.33
CA PRO A 8 13.92 -5.04 -13.71
C PRO A 8 13.79 -4.56 -12.26
N LEU A 9 14.90 -4.40 -11.52
CA LEU A 9 14.88 -3.81 -10.19
C LEU A 9 14.40 -2.36 -10.23
N LEU A 10 15.02 -1.54 -11.08
CA LEU A 10 14.63 -0.14 -11.26
C LEU A 10 13.20 -0.02 -11.77
N LEU A 11 12.80 -0.85 -12.73
CA LEU A 11 11.44 -0.84 -13.27
C LEU A 11 10.39 -1.16 -12.18
N SER A 12 10.63 -2.19 -11.37
CA SER A 12 9.70 -2.59 -10.30
C SER A 12 9.57 -1.52 -9.23
N ILE A 13 10.70 -0.90 -8.83
CA ILE A 13 10.70 0.22 -7.88
C ILE A 13 9.99 1.43 -8.47
N LEU A 14 10.25 1.78 -9.74
CA LEU A 14 9.61 2.90 -10.41
C LEU A 14 8.10 2.71 -10.57
N ILE A 15 7.62 1.51 -10.87
CA ILE A 15 6.18 1.23 -10.95
C ILE A 15 5.52 1.44 -9.58
N SER A 16 6.16 0.93 -8.53
CA SER A 16 5.62 0.97 -7.16
C SER A 16 5.62 2.39 -6.61
N LEU A 17 6.76 3.08 -6.69
CA LEU A 17 6.89 4.48 -6.29
C LEU A 17 6.04 5.39 -7.17
N GLY A 18 5.97 5.14 -8.48
CA GLY A 18 5.14 5.88 -9.42
C GLY A 18 3.65 5.79 -9.07
N THR A 19 3.19 4.62 -8.64
CA THR A 19 1.82 4.44 -8.15
C THR A 19 1.57 5.30 -6.89
N GLY A 20 2.52 5.28 -5.95
CA GLY A 20 2.46 6.08 -4.74
C GLY A 20 2.50 7.58 -4.98
N THR A 21 3.35 8.06 -5.87
CA THR A 21 3.43 9.47 -6.22
C THR A 21 2.18 9.94 -6.93
N LEU A 22 1.62 9.14 -7.86
CA LEU A 22 0.35 9.44 -8.51
C LEU A 22 -0.78 9.54 -7.48
N ALA A 23 -0.91 8.55 -6.59
CA ALA A 23 -1.91 8.58 -5.53
C ALA A 23 -1.75 9.82 -4.63
N GLY A 24 -0.51 10.14 -4.22
CA GLY A 24 -0.18 11.31 -3.41
C GLY A 24 -0.54 12.63 -4.09
N LEU A 25 -0.16 12.82 -5.36
CA LEU A 25 -0.48 14.01 -6.16
C LEU A 25 -1.99 14.18 -6.34
N LEU A 26 -2.70 13.08 -6.59
CA LEU A 26 -4.15 13.07 -6.74
C LEU A 26 -4.88 13.42 -5.44
N THR A 27 -4.24 13.22 -4.28
CA THR A 27 -4.71 13.63 -2.96
C THR A 27 -3.96 14.83 -2.39
N SER A 28 -3.40 15.69 -3.23
CA SER A 28 -2.83 16.97 -2.79
C SER A 28 -3.85 17.76 -1.95
N GLY A 29 -3.41 18.30 -0.81
CA GLY A 29 -4.29 18.93 0.20
C GLY A 29 -4.82 18.00 1.29
N SER A 30 -4.63 16.68 1.18
CA SER A 30 -4.95 15.69 2.23
C SER A 30 -4.30 16.01 3.58
N MET A 31 -3.12 16.62 3.57
CA MET A 31 -2.37 17.01 4.77
C MET A 31 -3.03 18.17 5.52
N GLU A 32 -3.50 19.21 4.81
CA GLU A 32 -4.23 20.32 5.41
C GLU A 32 -5.60 19.84 5.93
N LYS A 33 -6.25 18.95 5.17
CA LYS A 33 -7.47 18.29 5.62
C LYS A 33 -7.24 17.45 6.88
N TYR A 34 -6.14 16.69 6.94
CA TYR A 34 -5.78 15.90 8.12
C TYR A 34 -5.59 16.77 9.37
N GLN A 35 -5.02 17.97 9.25
CA GLN A 35 -4.86 18.91 10.37
C GLN A 35 -6.19 19.48 10.90
N THR A 36 -7.24 19.47 10.08
CA THR A 36 -8.57 19.96 10.48
C THR A 36 -9.50 18.84 10.98
N LEU A 37 -9.08 17.59 10.80
CA LEU A 37 -9.84 16.42 11.22
C LEU A 37 -9.55 16.05 12.69
N TYR A 38 -10.55 15.47 13.35
CA TYR A 38 -10.38 14.93 14.71
C TYR A 38 -9.23 13.91 14.78
N HIS A 39 -8.28 14.12 15.69
CA HIS A 39 -7.16 13.22 15.86
C HIS A 39 -7.46 12.15 16.93
N PRO A 40 -7.67 10.88 16.57
CA PRO A 40 -7.76 9.81 17.55
C PRO A 40 -6.43 9.67 18.33
N PRO A 41 -6.42 9.03 19.52
CA PRO A 41 -5.25 9.00 20.41
C PRO A 41 -3.94 8.46 19.82
N LEU A 42 -4.01 7.70 18.72
CA LEU A 42 -2.86 7.07 18.04
C LEU A 42 -2.59 7.69 16.65
N ALA A 43 -3.25 8.80 16.30
CA ALA A 43 -3.01 9.52 15.05
C ALA A 43 -1.58 10.08 15.02
N PRO A 44 -0.72 9.66 14.07
CA PRO A 44 0.63 10.17 13.98
C PRO A 44 0.60 11.57 13.32
N PRO A 45 1.71 12.32 13.41
CA PRO A 45 1.87 13.54 12.62
C PRO A 45 1.68 13.25 11.13
N GLY A 46 1.07 14.18 10.40
CA GLY A 46 0.77 13.99 8.97
C GLY A 46 1.98 13.61 8.10
N TRP A 47 3.19 14.06 8.45
CA TRP A 47 4.43 13.76 7.72
C TRP A 47 4.87 12.30 7.81
N VAL A 48 4.37 11.55 8.79
CA VAL A 48 4.68 10.12 8.94
C VAL A 48 4.06 9.32 7.80
N PHE A 49 2.87 9.70 7.31
CA PHE A 49 2.20 9.00 6.21
C PHE A 49 3.05 8.92 4.93
N PRO A 50 3.52 10.02 4.32
CA PRO A 50 4.31 9.95 3.09
C PRO A 50 5.65 9.22 3.30
N VAL A 51 6.26 9.32 4.47
CA VAL A 51 7.50 8.60 4.79
C VAL A 51 7.27 7.09 4.82
N VAL A 52 6.27 6.64 5.56
CA VAL A 52 5.96 5.20 5.68
C VAL A 52 5.54 4.65 4.32
N TRP A 53 4.63 5.32 3.60
CA TRP A 53 4.22 4.87 2.25
C TRP A 53 5.40 4.77 1.29
N THR A 54 6.33 5.72 1.31
CA THR A 54 7.54 5.66 0.46
C THR A 54 8.38 4.42 0.77
N ILE A 55 8.59 4.12 2.05
CA ILE A 55 9.31 2.91 2.47
C ILE A 55 8.56 1.67 2.00
N LEU A 56 7.24 1.62 2.17
CA LEU A 56 6.42 0.48 1.76
C LEU A 56 6.47 0.26 0.25
N TYR A 57 6.29 1.28 -0.57
CA TYR A 57 6.40 1.17 -2.04
C TYR A 57 7.79 0.72 -2.48
N PHE A 58 8.84 1.16 -1.79
CA PHE A 58 10.19 0.66 -2.03
C PHE A 58 10.30 -0.84 -1.72
N LEU A 59 9.83 -1.29 -0.55
CA LEU A 59 9.83 -2.71 -0.18
C LEU A 59 9.02 -3.57 -1.15
N MET A 60 7.86 -3.07 -1.59
CA MET A 60 7.00 -3.72 -2.59
C MET A 60 7.74 -3.87 -3.93
N GLY A 61 8.42 -2.82 -4.40
CA GLY A 61 9.22 -2.86 -5.62
C GLY A 61 10.38 -3.87 -5.54
N VAL A 62 11.06 -3.94 -4.39
CA VAL A 62 12.12 -4.94 -4.14
C VAL A 62 11.53 -6.35 -4.10
N ALA A 63 10.38 -6.55 -3.45
CA ALA A 63 9.71 -7.84 -3.39
C ALA A 63 9.28 -8.32 -4.79
N ALA A 64 8.68 -7.44 -5.59
CA ALA A 64 8.29 -7.73 -6.97
C ALA A 64 9.50 -8.07 -7.85
N TYR A 65 10.62 -7.36 -7.70
CA TYR A 65 11.87 -7.68 -8.38
C TYR A 65 12.36 -9.09 -8.06
N ARG A 66 12.40 -9.46 -6.77
CA ARG A 66 12.84 -10.80 -6.33
C ARG A 66 12.00 -11.90 -6.96
N VAL A 67 10.67 -11.72 -6.97
CA VAL A 67 9.74 -12.66 -7.61
C VAL A 67 9.98 -12.72 -9.11
N TYR A 68 10.16 -11.58 -9.78
CA TYR A 68 10.41 -11.52 -11.22
C TYR A 68 11.68 -12.28 -11.65
N VAL A 69 12.78 -12.14 -10.90
CA VAL A 69 14.05 -12.79 -11.24
C VAL A 69 14.14 -14.25 -10.81
N SER A 70 13.17 -14.75 -10.02
CA SER A 70 13.16 -16.13 -9.53
C SER A 70 13.05 -17.19 -10.63
N GLY A 71 12.52 -16.81 -11.80
CA GLY A 71 12.31 -17.72 -12.93
C GLY A 71 11.23 -18.78 -12.70
N ASN A 72 10.41 -18.64 -11.64
CA ASN A 72 9.33 -19.58 -11.33
C ASN A 72 8.14 -19.40 -12.29
N ASP A 73 7.46 -20.49 -12.67
CA ASP A 73 6.28 -20.46 -13.56
C ASP A 73 5.12 -19.60 -13.00
N ASP A 74 4.97 -19.56 -11.67
CA ASP A 74 3.91 -18.81 -10.98
C ASP A 74 4.17 -17.28 -10.94
N THR A 75 5.35 -16.84 -11.35
CA THR A 75 5.79 -15.43 -11.31
C THR A 75 4.78 -14.50 -11.97
N LYS A 76 4.25 -14.87 -13.15
CA LYS A 76 3.32 -14.04 -13.91
C LYS A 76 2.02 -13.81 -13.14
N GLN A 77 1.47 -14.87 -12.54
CA GLN A 77 0.24 -14.78 -11.76
C GLN A 77 0.44 -13.97 -10.48
N ALA A 78 1.55 -14.19 -9.78
CA ALA A 78 1.90 -13.43 -8.59
C ALA A 78 2.04 -11.92 -8.90
N LEU A 79 2.67 -11.56 -10.01
CA LEU A 79 2.82 -10.16 -10.45
C LEU A 79 1.51 -9.54 -10.93
N LEU A 80 0.56 -10.32 -11.46
CA LEU A 80 -0.78 -9.83 -11.80
C LEU A 80 -1.57 -9.45 -10.54
N ILE A 81 -1.53 -10.29 -9.50
CA ILE A 81 -2.13 -9.99 -8.19
C ILE A 81 -1.46 -8.75 -7.59
N TYR A 82 -0.14 -8.64 -7.72
CA TYR A 82 0.62 -7.44 -7.34
C TYR A 82 0.15 -6.17 -8.08
N GLY A 83 -0.08 -6.25 -9.39
CA GLY A 83 -0.64 -5.13 -10.15
C GLY A 83 -2.03 -4.73 -9.67
N ALA A 84 -2.91 -5.71 -9.39
CA ALA A 84 -4.25 -5.45 -8.88
C ALA A 84 -4.23 -4.76 -7.51
N GLN A 85 -3.39 -5.21 -6.58
CA GLN A 85 -3.29 -4.57 -5.27
C GLN A 85 -2.76 -3.13 -5.34
N LEU A 86 -1.84 -2.82 -6.27
CA LEU A 86 -1.35 -1.45 -6.49
C LEU A 86 -2.45 -0.52 -6.99
N LEU A 87 -3.31 -0.99 -7.90
CA LEU A 87 -4.45 -0.21 -8.39
C LEU A 87 -5.46 0.07 -7.28
N VAL A 88 -5.82 -0.96 -6.51
CA VAL A 88 -6.73 -0.83 -5.36
C VAL A 88 -6.12 0.12 -4.32
N ASN A 89 -4.82 0.02 -4.07
CA ASN A 89 -4.09 0.91 -3.18
C ASN A 89 -4.13 2.37 -3.64
N ALA A 90 -3.91 2.65 -4.93
CA ALA A 90 -3.93 4.02 -5.46
C ALA A 90 -5.33 4.69 -5.37
N LEU A 91 -6.39 3.89 -5.40
CA LEU A 91 -7.77 4.38 -5.29
C LEU A 91 -8.19 4.68 -3.85
N TRP A 92 -7.59 4.01 -2.85
CA TRP A 92 -7.98 4.18 -1.45
C TRP A 92 -7.87 5.63 -0.94
N PRO A 93 -6.75 6.36 -1.16
CA PRO A 93 -6.62 7.75 -0.74
C PRO A 93 -7.67 8.67 -1.37
N LEU A 94 -8.11 8.40 -2.61
CA LEU A 94 -9.15 9.19 -3.28
C LEU A 94 -10.50 9.05 -2.57
N LEU A 95 -10.87 7.81 -2.22
CA LEU A 95 -12.11 7.55 -1.49
C LEU A 95 -12.11 8.23 -0.12
N PHE A 96 -10.96 8.19 0.57
CA PHE A 96 -10.82 8.75 1.92
C PHE A 96 -10.76 10.28 1.92
N PHE A 97 -9.80 10.87 1.20
CA PHE A 97 -9.51 12.30 1.31
C PHE A 97 -10.33 13.18 0.38
N LYS A 98 -10.69 12.70 -0.82
CA LYS A 98 -11.43 13.51 -1.80
C LYS A 98 -12.93 13.35 -1.70
N LEU A 99 -13.42 12.14 -1.46
CA LEU A 99 -14.86 11.86 -1.45
C LEU A 99 -15.48 11.84 -0.05
N ASP A 100 -14.67 11.92 1.02
CA ASP A 100 -15.13 11.80 2.42
C ASP A 100 -15.99 10.56 2.68
N ALA A 101 -15.83 9.53 1.83
CA ALA A 101 -16.65 8.34 1.84
C ALA A 101 -16.07 7.33 2.83
N TYR A 102 -15.98 7.70 4.12
CA TYR A 102 -15.24 6.94 5.14
C TYR A 102 -15.70 5.48 5.25
N PHE A 103 -17.01 5.22 5.17
CA PHE A 103 -17.54 3.85 5.19
C PHE A 103 -17.04 3.03 4.00
N PHE A 104 -17.17 3.56 2.78
CA PHE A 104 -16.70 2.90 1.57
C PHE A 104 -15.18 2.74 1.56
N SER A 105 -14.46 3.74 2.04
CA SER A 105 -13.01 3.72 2.19
C SER A 105 -12.55 2.61 3.14
N PHE A 106 -13.28 2.36 4.23
CA PHE A 106 -13.00 1.27 5.16
C PHE A 106 -13.18 -0.11 4.50
N ILE A 107 -14.31 -0.33 3.81
CA ILE A 107 -14.55 -1.59 3.08
C ILE A 107 -13.48 -1.79 1.98
N TRP A 108 -13.12 -0.72 1.28
CA TRP A 108 -12.06 -0.75 0.27
C TRP A 108 -10.69 -1.09 0.86
N LEU A 109 -10.42 -0.64 2.09
CA LEU A 109 -9.20 -0.97 2.81
C LEU A 109 -9.15 -2.45 3.22
N LEU A 110 -10.28 -3.06 3.58
CA LEU A 110 -10.35 -4.50 3.85
C LEU A 110 -10.03 -5.31 2.58
N LEU A 111 -10.61 -4.91 1.43
CA LEU A 111 -10.27 -5.51 0.14
C LEU A 111 -8.78 -5.37 -0.17
N LEU A 112 -8.20 -4.20 0.08
CA LEU A 112 -6.77 -3.97 -0.09
C LEU A 112 -5.94 -4.89 0.82
N PHE A 113 -6.32 -5.03 2.08
CA PHE A 113 -5.65 -5.91 3.03
C PHE A 113 -5.64 -7.36 2.54
N ASP A 114 -6.78 -7.88 2.09
CA ASP A 114 -6.89 -9.24 1.56
C ASP A 114 -6.02 -9.45 0.31
N LEU A 115 -5.98 -8.47 -0.59
CA LEU A 115 -5.13 -8.52 -1.79
C LEU A 115 -3.63 -8.49 -1.44
N VAL A 116 -3.23 -7.71 -0.43
CA VAL A 116 -1.84 -7.68 0.04
C VAL A 116 -1.47 -8.99 0.70
N LEU A 117 -2.37 -9.57 1.50
CA LEU A 117 -2.17 -10.87 2.12
C LEU A 117 -2.03 -11.98 1.07
N LEU A 118 -2.87 -11.96 0.04
CA LEU A 118 -2.78 -12.87 -1.10
C LEU A 118 -1.44 -12.70 -1.83
N THR A 119 -1.03 -11.46 -2.11
CA THR A 119 0.26 -11.16 -2.74
C THR A 119 1.41 -11.70 -1.90
N ALA A 120 1.40 -11.45 -0.58
CA ALA A 120 2.43 -11.92 0.34
C ALA A 120 2.54 -13.45 0.35
N ARG A 121 1.42 -14.17 0.32
CA ARG A 121 1.40 -15.64 0.23
C ARG A 121 1.99 -16.12 -1.10
N CYS A 122 1.52 -15.60 -2.22
CA CYS A 122 2.06 -15.97 -3.55
C CYS A 122 3.56 -15.66 -3.64
N PHE A 123 3.98 -14.49 -3.14
CA PHE A 123 5.39 -14.10 -3.13
C PHE A 123 6.20 -15.02 -2.23
N SER A 124 5.70 -15.39 -1.04
CA SER A 124 6.38 -16.33 -0.14
C SER A 124 6.56 -17.74 -0.71
N MET A 125 5.63 -18.20 -1.56
CA MET A 125 5.75 -19.50 -2.23
C MET A 125 6.87 -19.51 -3.28
N ILE A 126 7.14 -18.37 -3.91
CA ILE A 126 8.20 -18.20 -4.91
C ILE A 126 9.54 -17.84 -4.24
N ASP A 127 9.53 -16.84 -3.36
CA ASP A 127 10.66 -16.32 -2.61
C ASP A 127 10.21 -15.88 -1.20
N GLN A 128 10.64 -16.62 -0.19
CA GLN A 128 10.26 -16.36 1.21
C GLN A 128 10.63 -14.94 1.69
N ILE A 129 11.72 -14.37 1.18
CA ILE A 129 12.14 -13.01 1.55
C ILE A 129 11.17 -12.01 0.91
N ALA A 130 10.79 -12.20 -0.35
CA ALA A 130 9.84 -11.33 -1.04
C ALA A 130 8.49 -11.23 -0.29
N GLY A 131 7.95 -12.35 0.17
CA GLY A 131 6.72 -12.31 0.97
C GLY A 131 6.89 -11.66 2.35
N LYS A 132 8.05 -11.86 3.00
CA LYS A 132 8.36 -11.20 4.29
C LYS A 132 8.49 -9.68 4.15
N LEU A 133 8.96 -9.17 3.02
CA LEU A 133 9.04 -7.72 2.75
C LEU A 133 7.66 -7.05 2.70
N LEU A 134 6.57 -7.81 2.53
CA LEU A 134 5.20 -7.29 2.57
C LEU A 134 4.57 -7.30 3.97
N ILE A 135 5.21 -7.91 4.97
CA ILE A 135 4.70 -7.91 6.36
C ILE A 135 4.59 -6.49 6.94
N PRO A 136 5.59 -5.59 6.80
CA PRO A 136 5.45 -4.20 7.25
C PRO A 136 4.25 -3.49 6.63
N TYR A 137 3.91 -3.84 5.39
CA TYR A 137 2.75 -3.27 4.71
C TYR A 137 1.43 -3.74 5.32
N LEU A 138 1.29 -5.05 5.60
CA LEU A 138 0.11 -5.58 6.29
C LEU A 138 -0.11 -4.93 7.66
N ILE A 139 0.97 -4.73 8.43
CA ILE A 139 0.90 -4.04 9.73
C ILE A 139 0.40 -2.60 9.55
N TRP A 140 0.92 -1.90 8.55
CA TRP A 140 0.49 -0.54 8.24
C TRP A 140 -0.98 -0.46 7.83
N LEU A 141 -1.49 -1.44 7.08
CA LEU A 141 -2.90 -1.49 6.69
C LEU A 141 -3.84 -1.68 7.88
N VAL A 142 -3.45 -2.48 8.88
CA VAL A 142 -4.21 -2.60 10.13
C VAL A 142 -4.27 -1.25 10.85
N PHE A 143 -3.16 -0.54 10.92
CA PHE A 143 -3.10 0.80 11.50
C PHE A 143 -3.95 1.81 10.73
N ALA A 144 -3.88 1.80 9.39
CA ALA A 144 -4.74 2.62 8.55
C ALA A 144 -6.23 2.30 8.77
N GLY A 145 -6.57 1.02 9.02
CA GLY A 145 -7.93 0.58 9.30
C GLY A 145 -8.45 1.10 10.63
N TYR A 146 -7.62 1.09 11.67
CA TYR A 146 -7.93 1.71 12.95
C TYR A 146 -8.25 3.20 12.78
N LEU A 147 -7.40 3.95 12.05
CA LEU A 147 -7.63 5.37 11.81
C LEU A 147 -8.93 5.60 11.03
N ASN A 148 -9.12 4.88 9.94
CA ASN A 148 -10.31 5.00 9.08
C ASN A 148 -11.60 4.72 9.87
N LEU A 149 -11.61 3.68 10.71
CA LEU A 149 -12.74 3.36 11.58
C LEU A 149 -12.99 4.48 12.62
N ALA A 150 -11.93 5.03 13.22
CA ALA A 150 -12.06 6.14 14.17
C ALA A 150 -12.69 7.38 13.51
N TYR A 151 -12.29 7.69 12.27
CA TYR A 151 -12.90 8.78 11.49
C TYR A 151 -14.36 8.50 11.13
N LEU A 152 -14.67 7.28 10.70
CA LEU A 152 -16.04 6.86 10.40
C LEU A 152 -16.95 7.02 11.62
N ILE A 153 -16.51 6.55 12.79
CA ILE A 153 -17.27 6.67 14.03
C ILE A 153 -17.47 8.16 14.37
N HIS A 154 -16.41 8.97 14.33
CA HIS A 154 -16.51 10.41 14.61
C HIS A 154 -17.51 11.12 13.69
N ASN A 155 -17.51 10.78 12.38
CA ASN A 155 -18.41 11.35 11.37
C ASN A 155 -19.87 10.87 11.51
N LEU A 156 -20.14 9.73 12.17
CA LEU A 156 -21.49 9.24 12.40
C LEU A 156 -22.17 9.89 13.62
N PHE A 157 -21.38 10.43 14.55
CA PHE A 157 -21.86 10.95 15.84
C PHE A 157 -21.69 12.47 16.02
N ASN A 158 -21.17 13.20 15.02
CA ASN A 158 -21.15 14.67 14.95
C ASN A 158 -21.88 15.14 13.70
#